data_AF-A0A645E5S5-F1
#
_entry.id   AF-A0A645E5S5-F1
#
_cell.length_a   1.000
_cell.length_b   1.000
_cell.length_c   1.000
_cell.angle_alpha   90.00
_cell.angle_beta   90.00
_cell.angle_gamma   90.00
#
_symmetry.space_group_name_H-M   'P 1'
#
loop_
_entity.id
_entity.type
_entity.pdbx_description
1 polymer ?
#
loop_
_entity_poly.entity_id
_entity_poly.type
_entity_poly.pdbx_seq_one_letter_code
_entity_poly.pdbx_strand_id
1 'polypeptide(L)'
;MTSDAFSEAIASLPGLGTLHFYDAAAPIVTKESINMEKAFLASRYGRGDDDYINCPMDEEEYKAFYRALIDAQTAPIHGFEEGKVFEGCMPVESMARRGEMALAFGPLKPVGLIDPRSGRQPFAVLQLRRDDASDSLYNLVGFQTRLKFPEQKRVFGMIPGLEEADYARYGVMHRNTFINSPQVLGPDFMVKGSEGIYFAGQITGVEGYVESAASGLAAGIQLALRLRGRESAFFPASTAIGSLSRYISTFNRNYQPMHVSFGLIDPLKERVRGKEQRYLRVSEIALETIEALKPQLA
;
A
#
# COMPACT_ATOMS: atom_id res chain seq x y z
N MET A 1 12.03 13.95 -4.74
CA MET A 1 11.58 14.61 -3.49
C MET A 1 11.57 16.11 -3.71
N THR A 2 10.62 16.80 -3.09
CA THR A 2 10.44 18.26 -3.09
C THR A 2 11.64 18.97 -2.48
N SER A 3 12.07 20.12 -3.02
CA SER A 3 13.16 20.91 -2.41
C SER A 3 12.74 21.51 -1.06
N ASP A 4 13.71 21.77 -0.18
CA ASP A 4 13.45 22.37 1.13
C ASP A 4 12.73 23.71 0.99
N ALA A 5 13.19 24.56 0.07
CA ALA A 5 12.57 25.85 -0.23
C ALA A 5 11.10 25.72 -0.69
N PHE A 6 10.76 24.71 -1.49
CA PHE A 6 9.37 24.50 -1.91
C PHE A 6 8.53 23.93 -0.78
N SER A 7 9.11 23.11 0.10
CA SER A 7 8.44 22.58 1.29
C SER A 7 8.09 23.69 2.28
N GLU A 8 9.01 24.64 2.51
CA GLU A 8 8.77 25.84 3.30
C GLU A 8 7.69 26.73 2.68
N ALA A 9 7.73 26.92 1.36
CA ALA A 9 6.70 27.67 0.64
C ALA A 9 5.30 27.03 0.80
N ILE A 10 5.21 25.70 0.67
CA ILE A 10 3.96 24.96 0.92
C ILE A 10 3.51 25.14 2.37
N ALA A 11 4.40 24.99 3.34
CA ALA A 11 4.08 25.13 4.77
C ALA A 11 3.63 26.54 5.16
N SER A 12 4.01 27.56 4.39
CA SER A 12 3.58 28.94 4.60
C SER A 12 2.14 29.23 4.15
N LEU A 13 1.50 28.30 3.42
CA LEU A 13 0.13 28.47 2.96
C LEU A 13 -0.85 28.49 4.15
N PRO A 14 -1.80 29.43 4.20
CA PRO A 14 -2.72 29.55 5.33
C PRO A 14 -3.50 28.25 5.57
N GLY A 15 -3.45 27.75 6.81
CA GLY A 15 -4.16 26.52 7.21
C GLY A 15 -3.48 25.21 6.81
N LEU A 16 -2.34 25.25 6.10
CA LEU A 16 -1.62 24.06 5.65
C LEU A 16 -0.77 23.43 6.76
N GLY A 17 -1.46 22.76 7.69
CA GLY A 17 -0.80 21.85 8.61
C GLY A 17 -0.30 20.62 7.86
N THR A 18 1.00 20.32 7.96
CA THR A 18 1.58 19.08 7.46
C THR A 18 1.39 17.96 8.48
N LEU A 19 0.93 16.81 8.00
CA LEU A 19 0.91 15.55 8.72
C LEU A 19 2.03 14.65 8.18
N HIS A 20 2.35 13.62 8.95
CA HIS A 20 3.30 12.60 8.51
C HIS A 20 2.72 11.23 8.78
N PHE A 21 2.98 10.32 7.85
CA PHE A 21 2.77 8.90 8.03
C PHE A 21 4.06 8.18 7.74
N TYR A 22 4.11 6.93 8.16
CA TYR A 22 5.26 6.07 7.92
C TYR A 22 4.84 4.95 6.97
N ASP A 23 5.61 4.82 5.89
CA ASP A 23 5.54 3.68 4.98
C ASP A 23 6.79 2.83 5.21
N ALA A 24 6.64 1.51 5.21
CA ALA A 24 7.76 0.61 5.38
C ALA A 24 7.98 -0.17 4.08
N ALA A 25 9.22 -0.20 3.62
CA ALA A 25 9.64 -0.97 2.46
C ALA A 25 10.08 -2.37 2.91
N ALA A 26 9.71 -3.38 2.12
CA ALA A 26 10.22 -4.72 2.31
C ALA A 26 11.65 -4.87 1.72
N PRO A 27 12.47 -5.78 2.26
CA PRO A 27 13.78 -6.07 1.71
C PRO A 27 13.70 -6.69 0.30
N ILE A 28 14.80 -6.54 -0.44
CA ILE A 28 15.05 -7.18 -1.73
C ILE A 28 16.33 -7.99 -1.62
N VAL A 29 16.27 -9.23 -2.07
CA VAL A 29 17.40 -10.16 -2.13
C VAL A 29 17.75 -10.51 -3.57
N THR A 30 18.98 -10.94 -3.81
CA THR A 30 19.41 -11.42 -5.13
C THR A 30 18.92 -12.85 -5.35
N LYS A 31 18.50 -13.17 -6.59
CA LYS A 31 18.00 -14.50 -6.94
C LYS A 31 19.03 -15.60 -6.65
N GLU A 32 20.28 -15.33 -6.99
CA GLU A 32 21.40 -16.27 -6.86
C GLU A 32 21.67 -16.70 -5.41
N SER A 33 21.30 -15.85 -4.45
CA SER A 33 21.46 -16.14 -3.01
C SER A 33 20.33 -16.99 -2.42
N ILE A 34 19.25 -17.21 -3.17
CA ILE A 34 18.11 -18.00 -2.70
C ILE A 34 18.41 -19.48 -2.89
N ASN A 35 18.32 -20.26 -1.81
CA ASN A 35 18.47 -21.71 -1.88
C ASN A 35 17.21 -22.37 -2.45
N MET A 36 17.23 -22.65 -3.75
CA MET A 36 16.14 -23.30 -4.49
C MET A 36 15.99 -24.80 -4.19
N GLU A 37 16.90 -25.44 -3.46
CA GLU A 37 16.62 -26.78 -2.90
C GLU A 37 15.60 -26.70 -1.76
N LYS A 38 15.54 -25.53 -1.11
CA LYS A 38 14.65 -25.20 0.00
C LYS A 38 13.41 -24.40 -0.40
N ALA A 39 13.42 -23.75 -1.56
CA ALA A 39 12.30 -22.98 -2.10
C ALA A 39 11.69 -23.62 -3.36
N PHE A 40 10.53 -23.13 -3.82
CA PHE A 40 9.91 -23.60 -5.07
C PHE A 40 9.15 -22.49 -5.81
N LEU A 41 9.17 -22.53 -7.14
CA LEU A 41 8.38 -21.63 -7.99
C LEU A 41 6.93 -22.13 -8.05
N ALA A 42 5.97 -21.28 -7.71
CA ALA A 42 4.55 -21.57 -7.88
C ALA A 42 3.69 -20.32 -7.67
N SER A 43 2.66 -20.18 -8.50
CA SER A 43 1.53 -19.29 -8.22
C SER A 43 0.45 -20.01 -7.40
N ARG A 44 -0.28 -19.24 -6.57
CA ARG A 44 -1.39 -19.78 -5.77
C ARG A 44 -2.45 -20.40 -6.68
N TYR A 45 -2.94 -21.57 -6.30
CA TYR A 45 -3.92 -22.37 -7.05
C TYR A 45 -3.48 -22.75 -8.47
N GLY A 46 -2.19 -22.65 -8.79
CA GLY A 46 -1.67 -22.87 -10.14
C GLY A 46 -2.22 -21.87 -11.17
N ARG A 47 -2.65 -20.69 -10.73
CA ARG A 47 -3.18 -19.63 -11.60
C ARG A 47 -2.22 -18.46 -11.66
N GLY A 48 -1.50 -18.32 -12.77
CA GLY A 48 -0.60 -17.20 -13.05
C GLY A 48 0.65 -17.66 -13.80
N ASP A 49 1.43 -16.69 -14.27
CA ASP A 49 2.83 -16.90 -14.65
C ASP A 49 3.62 -17.14 -13.34
N ASP A 50 4.53 -18.11 -13.28
CA ASP A 50 5.21 -18.57 -12.05
C ASP A 50 6.21 -17.52 -11.48
N ASP A 51 5.72 -16.32 -11.15
CA ASP A 51 6.52 -15.14 -10.75
C ASP A 51 6.94 -15.13 -9.28
N TYR A 52 6.55 -16.16 -8.52
CA TYR A 52 6.78 -16.25 -7.09
C TYR A 52 7.68 -17.43 -6.74
N ILE A 53 8.80 -17.13 -6.07
CA ILE A 53 9.55 -18.13 -5.31
C ILE A 53 8.92 -18.24 -3.93
N ASN A 54 8.63 -19.45 -3.49
CA ASN A 54 7.98 -19.75 -2.23
C ASN A 54 8.97 -20.42 -1.29
N CYS A 55 9.18 -19.81 -0.13
CA CYS A 55 10.02 -20.30 0.95
C CYS A 55 9.11 -20.85 2.06
N PRO A 56 8.83 -22.17 2.07
CA PRO A 56 7.94 -22.77 3.05
C PRO A 56 8.63 -22.94 4.40
N MET A 57 7.81 -22.89 5.45
CA MET A 57 8.18 -23.24 6.81
C MET A 57 7.22 -24.30 7.33
N ASP A 58 7.75 -25.23 8.11
CA ASP A 58 6.94 -26.04 9.02
C ASP A 58 6.53 -25.24 10.28
N GLU A 59 5.81 -25.90 11.18
CA GLU A 59 5.32 -25.26 12.40
C GLU A 59 6.45 -24.89 13.38
N GLU A 60 7.51 -25.69 13.47
CA GLU A 60 8.64 -25.44 14.37
C GLU A 60 9.49 -24.28 13.86
N GLU A 61 9.81 -24.27 12.56
CA GLU A 61 10.51 -23.20 11.85
C GLU A 61 9.74 -21.88 11.98
N TYR A 62 8.42 -21.89 11.74
CA TYR A 62 7.58 -20.71 11.89
C TYR A 62 7.62 -20.15 13.32
N LYS A 63 7.47 -21.02 14.34
CA LYS A 63 7.48 -20.58 15.74
C LYS A 63 8.84 -20.03 16.16
N ALA A 64 9.93 -20.62 15.68
CA ALA A 64 11.28 -20.11 15.91
C ALA A 64 11.48 -18.74 15.26
N PHE A 65 11.08 -18.60 13.99
CA PHE A 65 11.10 -17.33 13.27
C PHE A 65 10.26 -16.25 13.98
N TYR A 66 9.02 -16.58 14.35
CA TYR A 66 8.11 -15.67 15.06
C TYR A 66 8.72 -15.13 16.36
N ARG A 67 9.28 -16.01 17.20
CA ARG A 67 9.94 -15.61 18.46
C ARG A 67 11.11 -14.68 18.19
N ALA A 68 11.96 -15.04 17.24
CA ALA A 68 13.10 -14.20 16.86
C ALA A 68 12.68 -12.82 16.34
N LEU A 69 11.54 -12.74 15.64
CA LEU A 69 11.01 -11.51 15.06
C LEU A 69 10.42 -10.56 16.10
N ILE A 70 9.64 -11.06 17.07
CA ILE A 70 9.04 -10.19 18.11
C ILE A 70 10.10 -9.59 19.05
N ASP A 71 11.19 -10.33 19.26
CA ASP A 71 12.33 -9.95 20.13
C ASP A 71 13.39 -9.11 19.38
N ALA A 72 13.29 -8.99 18.06
CA ALA A 72 14.29 -8.33 17.25
C ALA A 72 14.37 -6.81 17.48
N GLN A 73 15.58 -6.27 17.39
CA GLN A 73 15.81 -4.84 17.56
C GLN A 73 15.31 -4.05 16.35
N THR A 74 14.65 -2.95 16.65
CA THR A 74 14.13 -2.01 15.63
C THR A 74 14.97 -0.75 15.59
N ALA A 75 15.04 -0.11 14.42
CA ALA A 75 15.62 1.21 14.28
C ALA A 75 14.77 2.24 15.05
N PRO A 76 15.40 3.18 15.79
CA PRO A 76 14.67 4.24 16.46
C PRO A 76 14.12 5.22 15.43
N ILE A 77 12.86 5.61 15.60
CA ILE A 77 12.20 6.55 14.69
C ILE A 77 11.55 7.63 15.54
N HIS A 78 12.12 8.83 15.49
CA HIS A 78 11.66 9.96 16.29
C HIS A 78 10.23 10.34 15.92
N GLY A 79 9.33 10.31 16.91
CA GLY A 79 7.90 10.60 16.71
C GLY A 79 7.12 9.46 16.05
N PHE A 80 7.64 8.22 16.10
CA PHE A 80 6.89 7.04 15.67
C PHE A 80 5.85 6.64 16.72
N GLU A 81 4.59 6.54 16.28
CA GLU A 81 3.51 5.93 17.03
C GLU A 81 2.97 4.79 16.19
N GLU A 82 2.85 3.58 16.76
CA GLU A 82 2.34 2.41 16.02
C GLU A 82 0.91 2.65 15.46
N GLY A 83 0.11 3.51 16.09
CA GLY A 83 -1.21 3.91 15.61
C GLY A 83 -1.22 4.87 14.41
N LYS A 84 -0.05 5.39 13.99
CA LYS A 84 0.12 6.28 12.81
C LYS A 84 0.74 5.55 11.60
N VAL A 85 0.83 4.23 11.68
CA VAL A 85 1.27 3.39 10.57
C VAL A 85 0.06 3.06 9.70
N PHE A 86 0.19 3.24 8.40
CA PHE A 86 -0.83 2.80 7.46
C PHE A 86 -0.98 1.28 7.52
N GLU A 87 -2.19 0.77 7.77
CA GLU A 87 -2.44 -0.68 7.96
C GLU A 87 -1.96 -1.53 6.77
N GLY A 88 -2.00 -1.00 5.54
CA GLY A 88 -1.49 -1.69 4.36
C GLY A 88 0.04 -1.81 4.29
N CYS A 89 0.77 -1.00 5.05
CA CYS A 89 2.23 -0.94 5.10
C CYS A 89 2.78 -1.23 6.50
N MET A 90 2.02 -1.99 7.30
CA MET A 90 2.41 -2.33 8.66
C MET A 90 3.74 -3.11 8.70
N PRO A 91 4.70 -2.70 9.54
CA PRO A 91 5.91 -3.49 9.78
C PRO A 91 5.57 -4.91 10.26
N VAL A 92 6.22 -5.91 9.67
CA VAL A 92 5.98 -7.33 9.92
C VAL A 92 6.17 -7.69 11.41
N GLU A 93 7.12 -7.04 12.09
CA GLU A 93 7.32 -7.20 13.54
C GLU A 93 6.17 -6.62 14.38
N SER A 94 5.52 -5.55 13.92
CA SER A 94 4.35 -4.97 14.60
C SER A 94 3.10 -5.84 14.34
N MET A 95 2.98 -6.43 13.15
CA MET A 95 1.94 -7.41 12.86
C MET A 95 2.10 -8.67 13.71
N ALA A 96 3.33 -9.18 13.86
CA ALA A 96 3.64 -10.34 14.70
C ALA A 96 3.21 -10.12 16.16
N ARG A 97 3.43 -8.93 16.73
CA ARG A 97 3.01 -8.62 18.10
C ARG A 97 1.50 -8.67 18.34
N ARG A 98 0.68 -8.62 17.28
CA ARG A 98 -0.80 -8.77 17.39
C ARG A 98 -1.23 -10.21 17.67
N GLY A 99 -0.34 -11.19 17.49
CA GLY A 99 -0.56 -12.58 17.86
C GLY A 99 0.31 -13.55 17.07
N GLU A 100 0.61 -14.71 17.67
CA GLU A 100 1.50 -15.72 17.10
C GLU A 100 1.09 -16.18 15.70
N MET A 101 -0.21 -16.28 15.41
CA MET A 101 -0.72 -16.71 14.10
C MET A 101 -1.00 -15.56 13.13
N ALA A 102 -0.77 -14.30 13.52
CA ALA A 102 -1.12 -13.14 12.69
C ALA A 102 -0.43 -13.20 11.33
N LEU A 103 0.84 -13.60 11.29
CA LEU A 103 1.59 -13.70 10.04
C LEU A 103 1.08 -14.84 9.15
N ALA A 104 0.79 -16.01 9.73
CA ALA A 104 0.26 -17.17 9.00
C ALA A 104 -1.15 -16.93 8.42
N PHE A 105 -1.89 -15.95 8.93
CA PHE A 105 -3.14 -15.48 8.30
C PHE A 105 -2.96 -14.28 7.37
N GLY A 106 -1.82 -13.62 7.41
CA GLY A 106 -1.45 -12.45 6.61
C GLY A 106 -0.36 -12.78 5.57
N PRO A 107 0.84 -12.16 5.66
CA PRO A 107 1.88 -12.25 4.63
C PRO A 107 2.47 -13.65 4.46
N LEU A 108 2.39 -14.51 5.50
CA LEU A 108 2.92 -15.87 5.48
C LEU A 108 1.86 -16.94 5.19
N LYS A 109 0.69 -16.54 4.70
CA LYS A 109 -0.43 -17.46 4.47
C LYS A 109 -0.07 -18.52 3.41
N PRO A 110 -0.23 -19.83 3.69
CA PRO A 110 0.17 -20.89 2.76
C PRO A 110 -0.92 -21.27 1.73
N VAL A 111 -2.12 -20.68 1.84
CA VAL A 111 -3.31 -21.14 1.10
C VAL A 111 -3.11 -21.15 -0.41
N GLY A 112 -3.44 -22.28 -1.04
CA GLY A 112 -3.34 -22.46 -2.48
C GLY A 112 -1.93 -22.83 -2.96
N LEU A 113 -0.99 -23.12 -2.05
CA LEU A 113 0.36 -23.59 -2.38
C LEU A 113 0.54 -25.02 -1.87
N ILE A 114 1.13 -25.86 -2.70
CA ILE A 114 1.51 -27.23 -2.34
C ILE A 114 3.02 -27.33 -2.51
N ASP A 115 3.72 -27.69 -1.45
CA ASP A 115 5.16 -27.92 -1.53
C ASP A 115 5.41 -29.21 -2.33
N PRO A 116 6.13 -29.16 -3.46
CA PRO A 116 6.36 -30.33 -4.30
C PRO A 116 7.16 -31.44 -3.61
N ARG A 117 7.92 -31.13 -2.55
CA ARG A 117 8.75 -32.11 -1.83
C ARG A 117 7.95 -32.91 -0.81
N SER A 118 7.00 -32.25 -0.14
CA SER A 118 6.15 -32.92 0.85
C SER A 118 4.81 -33.39 0.27
N GLY A 119 4.41 -32.85 -0.88
CA GLY A 119 3.09 -33.05 -1.48
C GLY A 119 1.94 -32.46 -0.65
N ARG A 120 2.24 -31.58 0.31
CA ARG A 120 1.28 -31.01 1.26
C ARG A 120 1.36 -29.49 1.27
N GLN A 121 0.29 -28.86 1.74
CA GLN A 121 0.33 -27.42 2.04
C GLN A 121 1.25 -27.20 3.25
N PRO A 122 2.25 -26.30 3.16
CA PRO A 122 3.12 -25.94 4.28
C PRO A 122 2.35 -25.20 5.39
N PHE A 123 2.96 -25.07 6.57
CA PHE A 123 2.35 -24.35 7.69
C PHE A 123 2.32 -22.83 7.44
N ALA A 124 3.43 -22.31 6.91
CA ALA A 124 3.61 -20.91 6.52
C ALA A 124 4.50 -20.81 5.27
N VAL A 125 4.38 -19.74 4.50
CA VAL A 125 5.21 -19.50 3.30
C VAL A 125 5.53 -18.03 3.16
N LEU A 126 6.81 -17.70 3.06
CA LEU A 126 7.23 -16.41 2.53
C LEU A 126 7.23 -16.48 1.00
N GLN A 127 6.49 -15.60 0.35
CA GLN A 127 6.56 -15.44 -1.10
C GLN A 127 7.58 -14.35 -1.45
N LEU A 128 8.40 -14.61 -2.45
CA LEU A 128 9.33 -13.68 -3.04
C LEU A 128 8.86 -13.36 -4.45
N ARG A 129 8.63 -12.08 -4.75
CA ARG A 129 8.17 -11.65 -6.08
C ARG A 129 9.34 -11.06 -6.85
N ARG A 130 9.46 -11.43 -8.12
CA ARG A 130 10.41 -10.79 -9.04
C ARG A 130 10.20 -9.26 -9.04
N ASP A 131 11.29 -8.52 -8.84
CA ASP A 131 11.28 -7.06 -8.73
C ASP A 131 11.83 -6.37 -9.99
N ASP A 132 12.67 -7.07 -10.76
CA ASP A 132 13.34 -6.54 -11.94
C ASP A 132 13.07 -7.33 -13.23
N ALA A 133 13.19 -6.64 -14.37
CA ALA A 133 13.01 -7.25 -15.68
C ALA A 133 14.10 -8.29 -16.02
N SER A 134 15.26 -8.27 -15.35
CA SER A 134 16.35 -9.22 -15.54
C SER A 134 16.25 -10.50 -14.71
N ASP A 135 15.22 -10.64 -13.86
CA ASP A 135 15.06 -11.83 -12.99
C ASP A 135 16.21 -12.04 -12.00
N SER A 136 16.81 -10.94 -11.52
CA SER A 136 17.97 -10.98 -10.62
C SER A 136 17.62 -10.56 -9.20
N LEU A 137 16.50 -9.87 -9.00
CA LEU A 137 16.09 -9.27 -7.74
C LEU A 137 14.69 -9.74 -7.34
N TYR A 138 14.56 -10.10 -6.07
CA TYR A 138 13.31 -10.60 -5.51
C TYR A 138 12.94 -9.86 -4.23
N ASN A 139 11.73 -9.31 -4.22
CA ASN A 139 11.14 -8.62 -3.09
C ASN A 139 10.46 -9.60 -2.12
N LEU A 140 10.70 -9.46 -0.82
CA LEU A 140 10.02 -10.23 0.21
C LEU A 140 8.58 -9.71 0.40
N VAL A 141 7.59 -10.44 -0.11
CA VAL A 141 6.21 -9.96 -0.18
C VAL A 141 5.60 -9.81 1.22
N GLY A 142 5.12 -8.60 1.54
CA GLY A 142 4.45 -8.32 2.82
C GLY A 142 5.40 -8.26 4.03
N PHE A 143 6.71 -8.10 3.78
CA PHE A 143 7.76 -8.03 4.80
C PHE A 143 8.30 -6.60 4.97
N GLN A 144 7.41 -5.60 4.85
CA GLN A 144 7.70 -4.24 5.25
C GLN A 144 8.26 -4.25 6.68
N THR A 145 9.34 -3.53 6.98
CA THR A 145 9.98 -3.64 8.31
C THR A 145 10.73 -2.38 8.73
N ARG A 146 10.85 -2.19 10.05
CA ARG A 146 11.76 -1.22 10.70
C ARG A 146 12.84 -1.91 11.54
N LEU A 147 13.06 -3.21 11.36
CA LEU A 147 14.18 -3.91 11.99
C LEU A 147 15.51 -3.28 11.58
N LYS A 148 16.49 -3.27 12.50
CA LYS A 148 17.87 -2.88 12.15
C LYS A 148 18.40 -3.85 11.08
N PHE A 149 19.28 -3.41 10.19
CA PHE A 149 19.80 -4.27 9.12
C PHE A 149 20.44 -5.58 9.60
N PRO A 150 21.22 -5.60 10.71
CA PRO A 150 21.72 -6.85 11.26
C PRO A 150 20.61 -7.80 11.73
N GLU A 151 19.50 -7.25 12.24
CA GLU A 151 18.33 -8.03 12.67
C GLU A 151 17.54 -8.57 11.48
N GLN A 152 17.43 -7.81 10.39
CA GLN A 152 16.84 -8.32 9.15
C GLN A 152 17.60 -9.54 8.65
N LYS A 153 18.94 -9.44 8.57
CA LYS A 153 19.78 -10.58 8.16
C LYS A 153 19.61 -11.77 9.11
N ARG A 154 19.66 -11.54 10.43
CA ARG A 154 19.53 -12.60 11.45
C ARG A 154 18.17 -13.29 11.41
N VAL A 155 17.08 -12.51 11.38
CA VAL A 155 15.71 -13.02 11.54
C VAL A 155 15.20 -13.60 10.23
N PHE A 156 15.33 -12.88 9.11
CA PHE A 156 14.84 -13.36 7.82
C PHE A 156 15.71 -14.49 7.27
N GLY A 157 16.99 -14.57 7.67
CA GLY A 157 17.84 -15.73 7.40
C GLY A 157 17.40 -17.02 8.11
N MET A 158 16.45 -16.96 9.04
CA MET A 158 15.85 -18.18 9.63
C MET A 158 14.81 -18.83 8.70
N ILE A 159 14.39 -18.14 7.63
CA ILE A 159 13.40 -18.65 6.70
C ILE A 159 14.10 -19.61 5.72
N PRO A 160 13.61 -20.86 5.55
CA PRO A 160 14.21 -21.81 4.62
C PRO A 160 14.31 -21.26 3.19
N GLY A 161 15.51 -21.27 2.62
CA GLY A 161 15.79 -20.66 1.33
C GLY A 161 16.52 -19.32 1.41
N LEU A 162 16.53 -18.66 2.57
CA LEU A 162 17.13 -17.32 2.77
C LEU A 162 18.32 -17.32 3.73
N GLU A 163 18.86 -18.47 4.09
CA GLU A 163 19.92 -18.61 5.11
C GLU A 163 21.16 -17.76 4.77
N GLU A 164 21.52 -17.74 3.49
CA GLU A 164 22.67 -17.00 2.95
C GLU A 164 22.22 -15.87 2.01
N ALA A 165 20.98 -15.37 2.20
CA ALA A 165 20.43 -14.35 1.33
C ALA A 165 21.31 -13.08 1.29
N ASP A 166 21.58 -12.62 0.08
CA ASP A 166 22.31 -11.39 -0.18
C ASP A 166 21.33 -10.26 -0.47
N TYR A 167 21.41 -9.19 0.31
CA TYR A 167 20.44 -8.11 0.33
C TYR A 167 20.87 -6.99 -0.61
N ALA A 168 20.27 -6.94 -1.80
CA ALA A 168 20.39 -5.79 -2.68
C ALA A 168 19.82 -4.51 -2.04
N ARG A 169 18.78 -4.65 -1.21
CA ARG A 169 18.21 -3.56 -0.43
C ARG A 169 17.59 -4.07 0.88
N TYR A 170 17.96 -3.46 2.00
CA TYR A 170 17.26 -3.72 3.27
C TYR A 170 15.92 -3.00 3.34
N GLY A 171 15.00 -3.56 4.11
CA GLY A 171 13.75 -2.89 4.46
C GLY A 171 14.02 -1.66 5.31
N VAL A 172 13.25 -0.60 5.07
CA VAL A 172 13.40 0.68 5.76
C VAL A 172 12.04 1.31 5.97
N MET A 173 11.92 2.17 6.97
CA MET A 173 10.70 2.93 7.19
C MET A 173 10.92 4.37 6.74
N HIS A 174 10.17 4.79 5.74
CA HIS A 174 10.15 6.14 5.20
C HIS A 174 9.10 6.97 5.92
N ARG A 175 9.51 8.15 6.39
CA ARG A 175 8.57 9.18 6.83
C ARG A 175 8.09 9.94 5.61
N ASN A 176 6.83 9.79 5.27
CA ASN A 176 6.18 10.53 4.20
C ASN A 176 5.39 11.70 4.77
N THR A 177 5.49 12.85 4.10
CA THR A 177 4.77 14.07 4.46
C THR A 177 3.56 14.20 3.55
N PHE A 178 2.41 14.51 4.15
CA PHE A 178 1.18 14.83 3.44
C PHE A 178 0.49 16.00 4.14
N ILE A 179 -0.42 16.67 3.46
CA ILE A 179 -1.14 17.80 4.02
C ILE A 179 -2.42 17.29 4.69
N ASN A 180 -2.93 18.04 5.68
CA ASN A 180 -4.26 17.78 6.22
C ASN A 180 -5.34 18.19 5.23
N SER A 181 -5.48 17.42 4.14
CA SER A 181 -6.31 17.73 2.99
C SER A 181 -7.74 18.11 3.35
N PRO A 182 -8.44 17.44 4.30
CA PRO A 182 -9.80 17.84 4.65
C PRO A 182 -9.94 19.26 5.15
N GLN A 183 -8.88 19.82 5.76
CA GLN A 183 -8.87 21.19 6.22
C GLN A 183 -8.59 22.16 5.08
N VAL A 184 -7.70 21.81 4.14
CA VAL A 184 -7.15 22.76 3.15
C VAL A 184 -7.61 22.57 1.71
N LEU A 185 -8.10 21.40 1.32
CA LEU A 185 -8.49 21.09 -0.06
C LEU A 185 -10.00 21.03 -0.24
N GLY A 186 -10.47 21.58 -1.36
CA GLY A 186 -11.80 21.31 -1.89
C GLY A 186 -11.88 19.94 -2.58
N PRO A 187 -13.10 19.50 -2.95
CA PRO A 187 -13.30 18.26 -3.72
C PRO A 187 -12.71 18.33 -5.14
N ASP A 188 -12.33 19.52 -5.60
CA ASP A 188 -11.62 19.81 -6.85
C ASP A 188 -10.09 19.74 -6.71
N PHE A 189 -9.58 19.32 -5.55
CA PHE A 189 -8.15 19.32 -5.21
C PHE A 189 -7.50 20.70 -5.12
N MET A 190 -8.29 21.77 -5.17
CA MET A 190 -7.79 23.15 -5.04
C MET A 190 -7.64 23.52 -3.57
N VAL A 191 -6.61 24.28 -3.23
CA VAL A 191 -6.48 24.88 -1.91
C VAL A 191 -7.63 25.85 -1.70
N LYS A 192 -8.40 25.65 -0.61
CA LYS A 192 -9.53 26.49 -0.21
C LYS A 192 -9.06 27.93 -0.05
N GLY A 193 -9.76 28.87 -0.68
CA GLY A 193 -9.41 30.29 -0.66
C GLY A 193 -8.25 30.69 -1.59
N SER A 194 -7.67 29.75 -2.34
CA SER A 194 -6.75 30.06 -3.44
C SER A 194 -7.49 30.13 -4.79
N GLU A 195 -6.88 30.78 -5.78
CA GLU A 195 -7.46 30.88 -7.14
C GLU A 195 -6.82 29.97 -8.18
N GLY A 196 -5.84 29.16 -7.79
CA GLY A 196 -5.08 28.34 -8.76
C GLY A 196 -4.04 27.39 -8.18
N ILE A 197 -4.07 27.12 -6.87
CA ILE A 197 -3.13 26.17 -6.26
C ILE A 197 -3.84 24.83 -6.08
N TYR A 198 -3.32 23.78 -6.69
CA TYR A 198 -3.84 22.42 -6.63
C TYR A 198 -2.79 21.49 -6.06
N PHE A 199 -3.22 20.53 -5.24
CA PHE A 199 -2.39 19.44 -4.77
C PHE A 199 -2.98 18.11 -5.24
N ALA A 200 -2.15 17.21 -5.77
CA ALA A 200 -2.55 15.89 -6.21
C ALA A 200 -1.43 14.87 -5.93
N GLY A 201 -1.77 13.58 -5.98
CA GLY A 201 -0.84 12.52 -5.61
C GLY A 201 -0.67 12.37 -4.10
N GLN A 202 0.33 11.60 -3.69
CA GLN A 202 0.56 11.21 -2.30
C GLN A 202 0.56 12.35 -1.28
N ILE A 203 0.96 13.56 -1.68
CA ILE A 203 0.95 14.75 -0.81
C ILE A 203 -0.46 15.07 -0.29
N THR A 204 -1.52 14.67 -0.99
CA THR A 204 -2.91 14.87 -0.56
C THR A 204 -3.40 13.81 0.39
N GLY A 205 -2.65 12.74 0.66
CA GLY A 205 -3.14 11.59 1.43
C GLY A 205 -3.91 10.55 0.62
N VAL A 206 -3.81 10.56 -0.71
CA VAL A 206 -4.09 9.33 -1.49
C VAL A 206 -2.86 8.42 -1.49
N GLU A 207 -3.05 7.11 -1.58
CA GLU A 207 -1.95 6.15 -1.55
C GLU A 207 -2.06 5.14 -2.69
N GLY A 208 -0.96 4.91 -3.39
CA GLY A 208 -0.89 4.06 -4.58
C GLY A 208 -0.66 4.86 -5.87
N TYR A 209 -0.07 4.18 -6.86
CA TYR A 209 0.26 4.81 -8.15
C TYR A 209 -1.01 5.20 -8.93
N VAL A 210 -2.03 4.33 -8.92
CA VAL A 210 -3.28 4.55 -9.65
C VAL A 210 -4.07 5.69 -9.01
N GLU A 211 -4.13 5.74 -7.68
CA GLU A 211 -4.76 6.80 -6.90
C GLU A 211 -4.06 8.14 -7.08
N SER A 212 -2.72 8.11 -7.14
CA SER A 212 -1.93 9.32 -7.43
C SER A 212 -2.17 9.83 -8.85
N ALA A 213 -2.25 8.93 -9.84
CA ALA A 213 -2.59 9.30 -11.21
C ALA A 213 -4.03 9.83 -11.32
N ALA A 214 -4.98 9.18 -10.64
CA ALA A 214 -6.39 9.57 -10.64
C ALA A 214 -6.63 10.94 -9.99
N SER A 215 -5.96 11.23 -8.87
CA SER A 215 -6.02 12.56 -8.25
C SER A 215 -5.39 13.63 -9.14
N GLY A 216 -4.28 13.33 -9.81
CA GLY A 216 -3.67 14.22 -10.81
C GLY A 216 -4.60 14.52 -11.98
N LEU A 217 -5.27 13.48 -12.50
CA LEU A 217 -6.29 13.61 -13.54
C LEU A 217 -7.45 14.52 -13.09
N ALA A 218 -8.02 14.26 -11.91
CA ALA A 218 -9.14 15.04 -11.39
C ALA A 218 -8.76 16.51 -11.16
N ALA A 219 -7.61 16.78 -10.53
CA ALA A 219 -7.10 18.13 -10.33
C ALA A 219 -6.84 18.85 -11.67
N GLY A 220 -6.25 18.14 -12.64
CA GLY A 220 -5.96 18.67 -13.97
C GLY A 220 -7.20 19.04 -14.76
N ILE A 221 -8.24 18.19 -14.74
CA ILE A 221 -9.54 18.48 -15.37
C ILE A 221 -10.16 19.74 -14.74
N GLN A 222 -10.15 19.84 -13.41
CA GLN A 222 -10.70 21.00 -12.71
C GLN A 222 -9.97 22.30 -13.05
N LEU A 223 -8.64 22.27 -13.08
CA LEU A 223 -7.83 23.41 -13.52
C LEU A 223 -8.13 23.78 -14.98
N ALA A 224 -8.23 22.80 -15.87
CA ALA A 224 -8.50 23.03 -17.29
C ALA A 224 -9.88 23.66 -17.53
N LEU A 225 -10.92 23.16 -16.84
CA LEU A 225 -12.27 23.74 -16.90
C LEU A 225 -12.26 25.19 -16.42
N ARG A 226 -11.59 25.46 -15.29
CA ARG A 226 -11.45 26.81 -14.73
C ARG A 226 -10.75 27.77 -15.69
N LEU A 227 -9.61 27.38 -16.27
CA LEU A 227 -8.87 28.20 -17.24
C LEU A 227 -9.69 28.50 -18.51
N ARG A 228 -10.66 27.63 -18.85
CA ARG A 228 -11.59 27.82 -19.97
C ARG A 228 -12.87 28.57 -19.58
N GLY A 229 -13.00 29.03 -18.33
CA GLY A 229 -14.21 29.69 -17.84
C GLY A 229 -15.45 28.80 -17.81
N ARG A 230 -15.27 27.47 -17.73
CA ARG A 230 -16.36 26.50 -17.67
C ARG A 230 -16.71 26.15 -16.23
N GLU A 231 -17.95 25.70 -16.03
CA GLU A 231 -18.39 25.17 -14.75
C GLU A 231 -17.56 23.93 -14.35
N SER A 232 -17.37 23.76 -13.04
CA SER A 232 -16.69 22.59 -12.48
C SER A 232 -17.48 21.31 -12.70
N ALA A 233 -16.79 20.21 -12.99
CA ALA A 233 -17.39 18.90 -13.22
C ALA A 233 -16.70 17.85 -12.34
N PHE A 234 -17.42 17.36 -11.33
CA PHE A 234 -16.87 16.48 -10.31
C PHE A 234 -17.19 15.02 -10.61
N PHE A 235 -16.22 14.14 -10.36
CA PHE A 235 -16.50 12.71 -10.23
C PHE A 235 -17.38 12.48 -8.99
N PRO A 236 -18.54 11.82 -9.12
CA PRO A 236 -19.40 11.55 -7.98
C PRO A 236 -18.82 10.42 -7.11
N ALA A 237 -19.19 10.39 -5.83
CA ALA A 237 -18.65 9.42 -4.88
C ALA A 237 -19.16 7.98 -5.06
N SER A 238 -20.06 7.76 -6.02
CA SER A 238 -20.35 6.43 -6.59
C SER A 238 -19.23 5.90 -7.48
N THR A 239 -18.18 6.69 -7.73
CA THR A 239 -16.99 6.29 -8.50
C THR A 239 -15.76 6.18 -7.60
N ALA A 240 -14.78 5.38 -8.03
CA ALA A 240 -13.47 5.30 -7.39
C ALA A 240 -12.82 6.68 -7.21
N ILE A 241 -12.73 7.47 -8.29
CA ILE A 241 -12.11 8.80 -8.28
C ILE A 241 -12.86 9.75 -7.34
N GLY A 242 -14.19 9.86 -7.49
CA GLY A 242 -15.00 10.78 -6.70
C GLY A 242 -15.04 10.42 -5.21
N SER A 243 -14.97 9.13 -4.87
CA SER A 243 -14.87 8.68 -3.48
C SER A 243 -13.55 9.12 -2.81
N LEU A 244 -12.44 9.08 -3.55
CA LEU A 244 -11.16 9.62 -3.08
C LEU A 244 -11.20 11.15 -2.98
N SER A 245 -11.77 11.85 -3.97
CA SER A 245 -11.99 13.31 -3.90
C SER A 245 -12.79 13.68 -2.65
N ARG A 246 -13.88 12.96 -2.36
CA ARG A 246 -14.68 13.16 -1.15
C ARG A 246 -13.86 12.88 0.10
N TYR A 247 -13.07 11.81 0.13
CA TYR A 247 -12.26 11.45 1.28
C TYR A 247 -11.26 12.56 1.64
N ILE A 248 -10.56 13.11 0.65
CA ILE A 248 -9.57 14.17 0.89
C ILE A 248 -10.20 15.52 1.26
N SER A 249 -11.47 15.78 0.93
CA SER A 249 -12.12 17.08 1.16
C SER A 249 -13.07 17.10 2.36
N THR A 250 -13.39 15.94 2.95
CA THR A 250 -14.37 15.81 4.04
C THR A 250 -13.66 15.72 5.39
N PHE A 251 -14.05 16.57 6.34
CA PHE A 251 -13.43 16.64 7.67
C PHE A 251 -13.33 15.26 8.33
N ASN A 252 -12.11 14.89 8.71
CA ASN A 252 -11.80 13.67 9.45
C ASN A 252 -10.82 14.03 10.57
N ARG A 253 -11.20 13.74 11.84
CA ARG A 253 -10.34 14.00 13.01
C ARG A 253 -9.03 13.21 12.95
N ASN A 254 -9.08 11.98 12.43
CA ASN A 254 -7.94 11.07 12.30
C ASN A 254 -7.65 10.84 10.81
N TYR A 255 -7.41 11.93 10.08
CA TYR A 255 -7.09 11.87 8.67
C TYR A 255 -5.77 11.11 8.44
N GLN A 256 -5.80 10.11 7.58
CA GLN A 256 -4.67 9.27 7.21
C GLN A 256 -4.66 9.06 5.71
N PRO A 257 -3.52 8.68 5.12
CA PRO A 257 -3.49 8.26 3.73
C PRO A 257 -4.43 7.08 3.45
N MET A 258 -4.94 7.00 2.23
CA MET A 258 -5.96 6.02 1.87
C MET A 258 -5.81 5.54 0.43
N HIS A 259 -5.84 4.22 0.26
CA HIS A 259 -6.01 3.55 -1.03
C HIS A 259 -7.50 3.48 -1.41
N VAL A 260 -7.81 3.33 -2.69
CA VAL A 260 -9.21 3.17 -3.08
C VAL A 260 -9.77 1.85 -2.53
N SER A 261 -10.95 1.90 -1.91
CA SER A 261 -11.65 0.70 -1.46
C SER A 261 -13.15 0.82 -1.70
N PHE A 262 -13.82 -0.32 -1.87
CA PHE A 262 -15.29 -0.38 -1.98
C PHE A 262 -16.01 0.19 -0.74
N GLY A 263 -15.31 0.40 0.39
CA GLY A 263 -15.88 1.05 1.57
C GLY A 263 -15.97 2.57 1.45
N LEU A 264 -15.21 3.20 0.55
CA LEU A 264 -15.26 4.64 0.30
C LEU A 264 -16.33 5.01 -0.74
N ILE A 265 -16.63 4.09 -1.64
CA ILE A 265 -17.61 4.25 -2.72
C ILE A 265 -19.02 4.19 -2.12
N ASP A 266 -19.92 5.03 -2.64
CA ASP A 266 -21.31 5.06 -2.18
C ASP A 266 -21.95 3.66 -2.22
N PRO A 267 -22.65 3.26 -1.14
CA PRO A 267 -23.29 1.96 -1.09
C PRO A 267 -24.44 1.88 -2.10
N LEU A 268 -24.69 0.68 -2.59
CA LEU A 268 -25.87 0.40 -3.40
C LEU A 268 -27.15 0.70 -2.60
N LYS A 269 -28.12 1.33 -3.26
CA LYS A 269 -29.46 1.53 -2.69
C LYS A 269 -30.22 0.20 -2.55
N GLU A 270 -29.90 -0.78 -3.39
CA GLU A 270 -30.50 -2.11 -3.39
C GLU A 270 -29.63 -3.13 -2.67
N ARG A 271 -30.29 -4.14 -2.08
CA ARG A 271 -29.60 -5.23 -1.38
C ARG A 271 -29.19 -6.31 -2.37
N VAL A 272 -27.89 -6.37 -2.67
CA VAL A 272 -27.30 -7.48 -3.44
C VAL A 272 -26.77 -8.55 -2.48
N ARG A 273 -27.14 -9.82 -2.71
CA ARG A 273 -26.61 -10.96 -1.95
C ARG A 273 -25.26 -11.38 -2.54
N GLY A 274 -24.28 -11.63 -1.66
CA GLY A 274 -22.94 -12.03 -2.04
C GLY A 274 -21.99 -10.83 -2.21
N LYS A 275 -20.80 -10.94 -1.61
CA LYS A 275 -19.78 -9.87 -1.60
C LYS A 275 -19.29 -9.55 -3.02
N GLU A 276 -19.04 -10.59 -3.81
CA GLU A 276 -18.55 -10.49 -5.18
C GLU A 276 -19.57 -9.81 -6.10
N GLN A 277 -20.82 -10.28 -6.10
CA GLN A 277 -21.90 -9.71 -6.91
C GLN A 277 -22.15 -8.26 -6.56
N ARG A 278 -22.10 -7.93 -5.26
CA ARG A 278 -22.22 -6.55 -4.80
C ARG A 278 -21.10 -5.66 -5.34
N TYR A 279 -19.85 -6.12 -5.29
CA TYR A 279 -18.71 -5.35 -5.78
C TYR A 279 -18.72 -5.21 -7.31
N LEU A 280 -19.11 -6.25 -8.03
CA LEU A 280 -19.32 -6.18 -9.48
C LEU A 280 -20.36 -5.11 -9.83
N ARG A 281 -21.52 -5.14 -9.14
CA ARG A 281 -22.59 -4.16 -9.38
C ARG A 281 -22.17 -2.73 -9.07
N VAL A 282 -21.40 -2.51 -8.00
CA VAL A 282 -20.81 -1.19 -7.69
C VAL A 282 -19.88 -0.74 -8.82
N SER A 283 -19.01 -1.61 -9.31
CA SER A 283 -18.09 -1.30 -10.40
C SER A 283 -18.81 -0.95 -11.71
N GLU A 284 -19.87 -1.69 -12.07
CA GLU A 284 -20.68 -1.41 -13.26
C GLU A 284 -21.30 -0.01 -13.19
N ILE A 285 -21.97 0.32 -12.08
CA ILE A 285 -22.57 1.64 -11.87
C ILE A 285 -21.52 2.75 -11.92
N ALA A 286 -20.36 2.53 -11.30
CA ALA A 286 -19.27 3.49 -11.32
C ALA A 286 -18.78 3.77 -12.74
N LEU A 287 -18.59 2.73 -13.56
CA LEU A 287 -18.16 2.87 -14.95
C LEU A 287 -19.23 3.56 -15.82
N GLU A 288 -20.50 3.15 -15.71
CA GLU A 288 -21.63 3.81 -16.38
C GLU A 288 -21.70 5.30 -16.04
N THR A 289 -21.49 5.63 -14.76
CA THR A 289 -21.48 7.01 -14.28
C THR A 289 -20.33 7.82 -14.89
N ILE A 290 -19.13 7.24 -14.99
CA ILE A 290 -17.98 7.89 -15.62
C ILE A 290 -18.24 8.14 -17.11
N GLU A 291 -18.76 7.15 -17.83
CA GLU A 291 -19.09 7.29 -19.26
C GLU A 291 -20.10 8.42 -19.50
N ALA A 292 -21.15 8.51 -18.68
CA ALA A 292 -22.13 9.58 -18.76
C ALA A 292 -21.55 10.98 -18.45
N LEU A 293 -20.49 11.04 -17.63
CA LEU A 293 -19.85 12.28 -17.21
C LEU A 293 -18.83 12.81 -18.23
N LYS A 294 -18.22 11.94 -19.07
CA LYS A 294 -17.16 12.31 -20.02
C LYS A 294 -17.43 13.58 -20.84
N PRO A 295 -18.64 13.83 -21.39
CA PRO A 295 -18.90 15.04 -22.17
C PRO A 295 -18.75 16.33 -21.36
N GLN A 296 -18.98 16.27 -20.05
CA GLN A 296 -18.86 17.41 -19.15
C GLN A 296 -17.40 17.67 -18.73
N LEU A 297 -16.56 16.63 -18.75
CA LEU A 297 -15.14 16.68 -18.39
C LEU A 297 -14.22 17.15 -19.53
N ALA A 298 -14.64 17.01 -20.79
CA ALA A 298 -13.88 17.38 -21.99
C ALA A 298 -13.89 18.88 -22.26
#